data_AF-A0A968WYY4-F1
#
_entry.id   AF-A0A968WYY4-F1
#
_cell.length_a   1.000
_cell.length_b   1.000
_cell.length_c   1.000
_cell.angle_alpha   90.00
_cell.angle_beta   90.00
_cell.angle_gamma   90.00
#
_symmetry.space_group_name_H-M   'P 1'
#
loop_
_entity.id
_entity.type
_entity.pdbx_description
1 polymer ?
#
loop_
_entity_poly.entity_id
_entity_poly.type
_entity_poly.pdbx_seq_one_letter_code
_entity_poly.pdbx_strand_id
1 'polypeptide(L)'
;MGDVRDANPNCRVRRARSPTLPHRRDREDGALYQATFDAALESKPDWLLLSSFNEWVEGTAIEPGSKYGDLYMKLTCELTQAYKSR
;
A
#
# COMPACT_ATOMS: atom_id res chain seq x y z
N MET A 1 23.86 2.83 -11.14
CA MET A 1 23.72 1.95 -12.33
C MET A 1 24.44 0.64 -12.02
N GLY A 2 23.75 -0.33 -11.43
CA GLY A 2 24.33 -1.64 -11.08
C GLY A 2 24.13 -2.62 -12.24
N ASP A 3 25.22 -3.27 -12.63
CA ASP A 3 25.37 -4.18 -13.76
C ASP A 3 24.44 -5.41 -13.66
N VAL A 4 23.69 -5.72 -14.73
CA VAL A 4 22.67 -6.79 -14.80
C VAL A 4 23.31 -8.12 -15.20
N ARG A 5 24.49 -8.46 -14.64
CA ARG A 5 25.25 -9.65 -15.08
C ARG A 5 25.12 -10.88 -14.19
N ASP A 6 24.47 -10.79 -13.03
CA ASP A 6 24.31 -11.91 -12.09
C ASP A 6 22.86 -12.42 -11.95
N ALA A 7 21.99 -12.19 -12.94
CA ALA A 7 20.64 -12.75 -12.93
C ALA A 7 20.67 -14.22 -13.37
N ASN A 8 20.58 -15.17 -12.42
CA ASN A 8 20.36 -16.58 -12.72
C ASN A 8 19.04 -16.75 -13.52
N PRO A 9 19.06 -17.27 -14.76
CA PRO A 9 17.88 -17.37 -15.62
C PRO A 9 16.78 -18.29 -15.06
N ASN A 10 17.11 -19.14 -14.08
CA ASN A 10 16.15 -19.99 -13.35
C ASN A 10 15.53 -19.29 -12.13
N CYS A 11 16.08 -18.16 -11.69
CA CYS A 11 15.52 -17.34 -10.62
C CYS A 11 14.49 -16.36 -11.20
N ARG A 12 13.48 -16.88 -11.91
CA ARG A 12 12.31 -16.07 -12.27
C ARG A 12 11.48 -15.91 -11.01
N VAL A 13 11.39 -14.69 -10.50
CA VAL A 13 10.41 -14.35 -9.45
C VAL A 13 9.02 -14.57 -10.04
N ARG A 14 8.50 -15.79 -9.92
CA ARG A 14 7.08 -16.05 -10.14
C ARG A 14 6.38 -15.17 -9.12
N ARG A 15 5.48 -14.29 -9.58
CA ARG A 15 4.59 -13.55 -8.69
C ARG A 15 3.92 -14.58 -7.78
N ALA A 16 4.37 -14.65 -6.53
CA ALA A 16 3.94 -15.67 -5.59
C ALA A 16 2.49 -15.37 -5.22
N ARG A 17 1.56 -15.91 -5.99
CA ARG A 17 0.14 -15.90 -5.66
C ARG A 17 -0.39 -17.32 -5.81
N SER A 18 -1.10 -17.75 -4.78
CA SER A 18 -1.97 -18.92 -4.83
C SER A 18 -2.92 -18.80 -6.03
N PRO A 19 -3.33 -19.92 -6.67
CA PRO A 19 -4.28 -19.91 -7.79
C PRO A 19 -5.71 -19.44 -7.43
N THR A 20 -5.94 -19.00 -6.19
CA THR A 20 -7.21 -18.41 -5.75
C THR A 20 -7.50 -17.09 -6.47
N LEU A 21 -8.79 -16.71 -6.48
CA LEU A 21 -9.23 -15.47 -7.11
C LEU A 21 -8.39 -14.29 -6.61
N PRO A 22 -7.95 -13.38 -7.50
CA PRO A 22 -7.16 -12.24 -7.09
C PRO A 22 -8.02 -11.32 -6.23
N HIS A 23 -7.64 -11.16 -4.95
CA HIS A 23 -8.18 -10.13 -4.05
C HIS A 23 -7.63 -8.76 -4.42
N ARG A 24 -7.81 -8.35 -5.67
CA ARG A 24 -7.37 -7.05 -6.19
C ARG A 24 -8.51 -6.06 -6.05
N ARG A 25 -8.21 -4.89 -5.50
CA ARG A 25 -9.06 -3.70 -5.55
C ARG A 25 -8.33 -2.59 -6.31
N ASP A 26 -9.08 -1.79 -7.06
CA ASP A 26 -8.53 -0.54 -7.58
C ASP A 26 -8.29 0.41 -6.39
N ARG A 27 -7.27 1.26 -6.49
CA ARG A 27 -7.01 2.25 -5.44
C ARG A 27 -7.83 3.54 -5.63
N GLU A 28 -8.50 3.69 -6.77
CA GLU A 28 -9.44 4.78 -7.07
C GLU A 28 -8.80 6.15 -6.79
N ASP A 29 -7.55 6.32 -7.24
CA ASP A 29 -6.72 7.52 -7.03
C ASP A 29 -6.64 8.01 -5.57
N GLY A 30 -6.78 7.09 -4.60
CA GLY A 30 -6.74 7.39 -3.18
C GLY A 30 -8.11 7.33 -2.48
N ALA A 31 -9.22 7.32 -3.22
CA ALA A 31 -10.56 7.28 -2.64
C ALA A 31 -10.79 6.02 -1.78
N LEU A 32 -10.33 4.86 -2.25
CA LEU A 32 -10.42 3.62 -1.47
C LEU A 32 -9.66 3.74 -0.13
N TYR A 33 -8.50 4.40 -0.14
CA TYR A 33 -7.66 4.55 1.05
C TYR A 33 -8.33 5.47 2.08
N GLN A 34 -8.88 6.60 1.63
CA GLN A 34 -9.66 7.51 2.49
C GLN A 34 -10.89 6.81 3.07
N ALA A 35 -11.70 6.15 2.24
CA ALA A 35 -12.89 5.44 2.70
C ALA A 35 -12.57 4.34 3.73
N THR A 36 -11.44 3.63 3.55
CA THR A 36 -10.99 2.60 4.51
C THR A 36 -10.57 3.24 5.84
N PHE A 37 -9.90 4.40 5.80
CA PHE A 37 -9.52 5.14 6.99
C PHE A 37 -10.76 5.66 7.74
N ASP A 38 -11.71 6.25 7.02
CA ASP A 38 -12.97 6.76 7.60
C ASP A 38 -13.77 5.64 8.27
N ALA A 39 -13.91 4.49 7.60
CA ALA A 39 -14.56 3.32 8.18
C ALA A 39 -13.84 2.82 9.45
N ALA A 40 -12.51 2.87 9.48
CA ALA A 40 -11.75 2.55 10.70
C ALA A 40 -12.04 3.55 11.83
N LEU A 41 -12.16 4.84 11.53
CA LEU A 41 -12.48 5.89 12.52
C LEU A 41 -13.87 5.76 13.13
N GLU A 42 -14.86 5.25 12.39
CA GLU A 42 -16.22 5.00 12.88
C GLU A 42 -16.23 4.04 14.07
N SER A 43 -15.26 3.12 14.14
CA SER A 43 -15.10 2.19 15.27
C SER A 43 -14.60 2.83 16.56
N LYS A 44 -14.24 4.13 16.53
CA LYS A 44 -13.64 4.89 17.65
C LYS A 44 -12.41 4.18 18.25
N PRO A 45 -11.39 3.86 17.44
CA PRO A 45 -10.25 3.10 17.92
C PRO A 45 -9.31 3.97 18.76
N ASP A 46 -8.63 3.35 19.73
CA ASP A 46 -7.52 3.99 20.44
C ASP A 46 -6.26 4.04 19.56
N TRP A 47 -6.04 3.01 18.74
CA TRP A 47 -4.89 2.87 17.84
C TRP A 47 -5.31 2.50 16.41
N LEU A 48 -4.57 3.03 15.43
CA LEU A 48 -4.68 2.66 14.03
C LEU A 48 -3.39 1.99 13.57
N LEU A 49 -3.52 0.85 12.88
CA LEU A 49 -2.40 0.17 12.23
C LEU A 49 -2.55 0.27 10.71
N LEU A 50 -1.49 0.74 10.06
CA LEU A 50 -1.41 0.82 8.61
C LEU A 50 -0.76 -0.45 8.06
N SER A 51 -1.50 -1.18 7.23
CA SER A 51 -0.97 -2.28 6.43
C SER A 51 -0.94 -1.83 4.96
N SER A 52 0.22 -1.48 4.38
CA SER A 52 1.59 -1.62 4.88
C SER A 52 2.47 -0.47 4.38
N PHE A 53 3.66 -0.31 4.92
CA PHE A 53 4.63 0.62 4.33
C PHE A 53 5.05 0.16 2.93
N ASN A 54 5.58 -1.06 2.79
CA ASN A 54 6.24 -1.53 1.57
C ASN A 54 5.95 -2.99 1.17
N GLU A 55 4.74 -3.52 1.41
CA GLU A 55 4.36 -4.85 0.89
C GLU A 55 3.92 -4.76 -0.58
N TRP A 56 4.91 -4.74 -1.47
CA TRP A 56 4.72 -4.58 -2.91
C TRP A 56 4.07 -5.81 -3.58
N VAL A 57 4.27 -7.01 -3.04
CA VAL A 57 3.74 -8.24 -3.64
C VAL A 57 2.22 -8.30 -3.47
N GLU A 58 1.72 -7.90 -2.30
CA GLU A 58 0.29 -7.77 -2.01
C GLU A 58 -0.33 -6.53 -2.69
N GLY A 59 0.48 -5.50 -2.91
CA GLY A 59 0.04 -4.24 -3.52
C GLY A 59 -0.61 -3.30 -2.52
N THR A 60 -0.22 -3.37 -1.25
CA THR A 60 -0.71 -2.53 -0.13
C THR A 60 0.27 -1.41 0.24
N ALA A 61 1.48 -1.40 -0.33
CA ALA A 61 2.51 -0.40 -0.07
C ALA A 61 2.05 1.07 -0.25
N ILE A 62 2.37 1.92 0.72
CA ILE A 62 2.29 3.39 0.64
C ILE A 62 3.64 4.04 0.30
N GLU A 63 4.73 3.28 0.33
CA GLU A 63 6.08 3.72 -0.04
C GLU A 63 6.06 4.43 -1.40
N PRO A 64 6.74 5.59 -1.54
CA PRO A 64 6.80 6.28 -2.81
C PRO A 64 7.33 5.40 -3.94
N GLY A 65 6.64 5.42 -5.08
CA GLY A 65 6.99 4.59 -6.23
C GLY A 65 6.67 5.23 -7.56
N SER A 66 7.09 4.59 -8.65
CA SER A 66 6.93 5.13 -10.00
C SER A 66 5.47 5.34 -10.42
N LYS A 67 4.53 4.53 -9.91
CA LYS A 67 3.12 4.59 -10.32
C LYS A 67 2.34 5.74 -9.69
N TYR A 68 2.58 6.02 -8.40
CA TYR A 68 1.75 6.94 -7.61
C TYR A 68 2.54 8.07 -6.94
N GLY A 69 3.86 8.14 -7.17
CA GLY A 69 4.72 9.12 -6.51
C GLY A 69 4.61 9.01 -4.99
N ASP A 70 4.46 10.15 -4.33
CA ASP A 70 4.31 10.28 -2.88
C ASP A 70 2.85 10.44 -2.41
N LEU A 71 1.87 10.19 -3.27
CA LEU A 71 0.44 10.41 -3.00
C LEU A 71 -0.01 9.76 -1.68
N TYR A 72 0.31 8.49 -1.46
CA TYR A 72 -0.14 7.77 -0.26
C TYR A 72 0.59 8.20 1.01
N MET A 73 1.81 8.73 0.90
CA MET A 73 2.49 9.34 2.04
C MET A 73 1.83 10.67 2.43
N LYS A 74 1.44 11.48 1.44
CA LYS A 74 0.70 12.73 1.67
C LYS A 74 -0.67 12.47 2.29
N LEU A 75 -1.44 11.53 1.74
CA LEU A 75 -2.72 11.12 2.30
C LEU A 75 -2.57 10.60 3.74
N THR A 76 -1.56 9.76 4.01
CA THR A 76 -1.28 9.29 5.37
C THR A 76 -0.98 10.46 6.31
N CYS A 77 -0.24 11.46 5.86
CA CYS A 77 0.02 12.67 6.64
C CYS A 77 -1.27 13.42 6.97
N GLU A 78 -2.12 13.69 5.98
CA GLU A 78 -3.40 14.39 6.15
C GLU A 78 -4.35 13.65 7.09
N LEU A 79 -4.54 12.35 6.86
CA LEU A 79 -5.46 11.50 7.63
C LEU A 79 -4.99 11.32 9.08
N THR A 80 -3.68 11.14 9.31
CA THR A 80 -3.14 11.01 10.67
C THR A 80 -3.14 12.33 11.44
N GLN A 81 -3.03 13.48 10.77
CA GLN A 81 -3.25 14.77 11.40
C GLN A 81 -4.70 14.92 11.87
N ALA A 82 -5.67 14.58 11.01
CA ALA A 82 -7.09 14.59 11.37
C ALA A 82 -7.39 13.66 12.56
N TYR A 83 -6.84 12.45 12.56
CA TYR A 83 -6.97 11.50 13.67
C TYR A 83 -6.45 12.06 15.01
N LYS A 84 -5.31 12.74 15.00
CA LYS A 84 -4.71 13.33 16.21
C LYS A 84 -5.46 14.56 16.72
N SER A 85 -6.21 15.24 15.86
CA SER A 85 -6.99 16.44 16.22
C SER A 85 -8.39 16.16 16.74
N ARG A 86 -8.79 14.88 16.76
CA ARG A 86 -10.11 14.41 17.19
C ARG A 86 -10.21 14.33 18.71
#